data_AF-A0A1Q7TCG0-F1
#
_entry.id   AF-A0A1Q7TCG0-F1
#
_cell.length_a   1.000
_cell.length_b   1.000
_cell.length_c   1.000
_cell.angle_alpha   90.00
_cell.angle_beta   90.00
_cell.angle_gamma   90.00
#
_symmetry.space_group_name_H-M   'P 1'
#
loop_
_entity.id
_entity.type
_entity.pdbx_description
1 polymer ?
#
loop_
_entity_poly.entity_id
_entity_poly.type
_entity_poly.pdbx_seq_one_letter_code
_entity_poly.pdbx_strand_id
1 'polypeptide(L)' 'MIPNIGPRGQRQRLRLGIIAVAAAGVLTVLLFLFDAPRLWRFACFLPLWIGALGFLQAFDKT' A
#
# COMPACT_ATOMS: atom_id res chain seq x y z
N MET A 1 3.04 15.91 13.37
CA MET A 1 4.06 14.96 13.86
C MET A 1 3.49 14.15 15.02
N ILE A 2 3.50 12.81 14.94
CA ILE A 2 3.20 11.98 16.13
C ILE A 2 4.44 12.03 17.03
N PRO A 3 4.36 12.55 18.27
CA PRO A 3 5.53 12.87 19.10
C PRO A 3 6.46 11.69 19.41
N ASN A 4 5.95 10.45 19.31
CA ASN A 4 6.70 9.24 19.69
C ASN A 4 7.37 8.50 18.50
N ILE A 5 7.21 8.98 17.26
CA ILE A 5 7.74 8.27 16.08
C ILE A 5 8.97 9.00 15.56
N GLY A 6 10.14 8.52 15.97
CA GLY A 6 11.42 9.00 15.46
C GLY A 6 11.60 8.80 13.94
N PRO A 7 12.60 9.45 13.32
CA PRO A 7 12.83 9.42 11.87
C PRO A 7 13.00 8.01 11.28
N ARG A 8 13.44 7.03 12.09
CA ARG A 8 13.50 5.61 11.73
C ARG A 8 12.10 4.99 11.51
N GLY A 9 11.14 5.30 12.39
CA GLY A 9 9.77 4.82 12.28
C GLY A 9 9.02 5.42 11.08
N GLN A 10 9.34 6.67 10.71
CA GLN A 10 8.82 7.28 9.49
C GLN A 10 9.34 6.59 8.22
N ARG A 11 10.65 6.31 8.14
CA ARG A 11 11.24 5.59 7.00
C ARG A 11 10.71 4.16 6.88
N GLN A 12 10.47 3.49 8.01
CA GLN A 12 9.90 2.15 8.03
C GLN A 12 8.48 2.13 7.47
N ARG A 13 7.64 3.12 7.83
CA ARG A 13 6.27 3.25 7.31
C ARG A 13 6.23 3.58 5.83
N LEU A 14 7.13 4.43 5.35
CA LEU A 14 7.29 4.71 3.92
C LEU A 14 7.67 3.44 3.14
N ARG A 15 8.64 2.67 3.64
CA ARG A 15 9.03 1.39 3.03
C ARG A 15 7.88 0.39 2.99
N LEU A 16 7.12 0.27 4.08
CA LEU A 16 5.92 -0.56 4.13
C LEU A 16 4.87 -0.12 3.10
N GLY A 17 4.63 1.17 2.96
CA GLY A 17 3.74 1.72 1.92
C GLY A 17 4.19 1.35 0.51
N ILE A 18 5.49 1.52 0.19
CA ILE A 18 6.05 1.15 -1.12
C ILE A 18 5.90 -0.35 -1.39
N ILE A 19 6.23 -1.20 -0.42
CA ILE A 19 6.10 -2.66 -0.54
C ILE A 19 4.65 -3.04 -0.77
N ALA A 20 3.71 -2.43 -0.04
CA ALA A 20 2.29 -2.71 -0.19
C ALA A 20 1.76 -2.29 -1.57
N VAL A 21 2.16 -1.12 -2.09
CA VAL A 21 1.80 -0.68 -3.45
C VAL A 21 2.37 -1.62 -4.50
N ALA A 22 3.64 -2.02 -4.37
CA ALA A 22 4.26 -2.96 -5.30
C ALA A 22 3.53 -4.32 -5.30
N ALA A 23 3.23 -4.86 -4.11
CA ALA A 23 2.47 -6.10 -3.96
C ALA A 23 1.05 -5.99 -4.55
N ALA A 24 0.38 -4.85 -4.34
CA ALA A 24 -0.94 -4.57 -4.94
C ALA A 24 -0.87 -4.57 -6.47
N GLY A 25 0.16 -3.93 -7.04
CA GLY A 25 0.39 -3.89 -8.48
C GLY A 25 0.58 -5.28 -9.07
N VAL A 26 1.46 -6.08 -8.47
CA VAL A 26 1.69 -7.48 -8.90
C VAL A 26 0.40 -8.30 -8.83
N LEU A 27 -0.33 -8.23 -7.71
CA LEU A 27 -1.58 -8.96 -7.56
C LEU A 27 -2.63 -8.55 -8.60
N THR A 28 -2.72 -7.25 -8.90
CA THR A 28 -3.65 -6.72 -9.91
C THR A 28 -3.30 -7.22 -11.31
N VAL A 29 -2.01 -7.22 -11.68
CA VAL A 29 -1.54 -7.74 -12.97
C VAL A 29 -1.87 -9.23 -13.09
N LEU A 30 -1.62 -10.02 -12.05
CA LEU A 30 -1.94 -11.45 -12.05
C LEU A 30 -3.45 -11.68 -12.25
N LEU A 31 -4.32 -10.96 -11.52
CA LEU A 31 -5.77 -11.12 -11.67
C LEU A 31 -6.27 -10.74 -13.08
N PHE A 32 -5.62 -9.79 -13.75
CA PHE A 32 -5.91 -9.47 -15.15
C PHE A 32 -5.44 -10.56 -16.11
N LEU A 33 -4.23 -11.10 -15.90
CA LEU A 33 -3.68 -12.17 -16.75
C LEU A 33 -4.49 -13.47 -16.67
N PHE A 34 -5.09 -13.77 -15.52
CA PHE A 34 -5.88 -14.97 -15.29
C PHE A 34 -7.39 -14.78 -15.51
N ASP A 35 -7.81 -13.63 -16.09
CA ASP A 35 -9.21 -13.26 -16.36
C ASP A 35 -10.15 -13.52 -15.17
N ALA A 36 -9.66 -13.17 -13.96
CA ALA A 36 -10.34 -13.53 -12.73
C ALA A 36 -11.72 -12.84 -12.64
N PRO A 37 -12.74 -13.53 -12.09
CA PRO A 37 -14.07 -12.97 -11.89
C PRO A 37 -14.02 -11.62 -11.18
N ARG A 38 -14.87 -10.65 -11.57
CA ARG A 38 -14.82 -9.25 -11.07
C ARG A 38 -14.79 -9.13 -9.54
N LEU A 39 -15.35 -10.10 -8.80
CA LEU A 39 -15.29 -10.14 -7.34
C LEU A 39 -13.85 -10.28 -6.78
N TRP A 40 -12.94 -10.95 -7.48
CA TRP A 40 -11.55 -11.07 -7.06
C TRP A 40 -10.79 -9.74 -7.06
N ARG A 41 -11.29 -8.73 -7.80
CA ARG A 41 -10.73 -7.38 -7.76
C ARG A 41 -10.88 -6.71 -6.38
N PHE A 42 -11.84 -7.15 -5.55
CA PHE A 42 -11.92 -6.72 -4.15
C PHE A 42 -10.73 -7.22 -3.31
N ALA A 43 -10.08 -8.33 -3.67
CA ALA A 43 -8.86 -8.76 -2.98
C ALA A 43 -7.71 -7.75 -3.16
N CYS A 44 -7.69 -7.00 -4.27
CA CYS A 44 -6.74 -5.91 -4.48
C CYS A 44 -7.02 -4.67 -3.62
N PHE A 45 -8.22 -4.55 -3.05
CA PHE A 45 -8.57 -3.42 -2.18
C PHE A 45 -7.65 -3.36 -0.95
N LEU A 46 -7.38 -4.51 -0.32
CA LEU A 46 -6.57 -4.57 0.91
C LEU A 46 -5.13 -4.05 0.69
N PRO A 47 -4.35 -4.55 -0.30
CA PRO A 47 -3.00 -4.04 -0.52
C PRO A 47 -2.99 -2.60 -1.09
N LEU A 48 -3.98 -2.21 -1.89
CA LEU A 48 -4.15 -0.81 -2.31
C LEU A 48 -4.42 0.12 -1.12
N TRP A 49 -5.27 -0.30 -0.18
CA TRP A 49 -5.60 0.46 1.02
C TRP A 49 -4.38 0.61 1.95
N ILE A 50 -3.61 -0.46 2.16
CA ILE A 50 -2.35 -0.39 2.92
C ILE A 50 -1.34 0.55 2.24
N GLY A 51 -1.21 0.48 0.91
CA GLY A 51 -0.38 1.38 0.13
C GLY A 51 -0.79 2.85 0.26
N ALA A 52 -2.09 3.14 0.14
CA ALA A 52 -2.66 4.47 0.29
C ALA A 52 -2.46 5.03 1.71
N LEU A 53 -2.63 4.22 2.75
CA LEU A 53 -2.35 4.62 4.14
C LEU A 53 -0.86 4.95 4.34
N GLY A 54 0.05 4.18 3.76
CA GLY A 54 1.48 4.45 3.82
C GLY A 54 1.87 5.74 3.09
N PHE A 55 1.23 6.01 1.94
CA PHE A 55 1.44 7.23 1.15
C PHE A 55 0.87 8.47 1.85
N LEU A 56 -0.37 8.39 2.34
CA LEU A 56 -1.01 9.47 3.09
C LEU A 56 -0.22 9.78 4.36
N GLN A 57 0.25 8.79 5.13
CA GLN A 57 1.12 9.05 6.29
C GLN A 57 2.47 9.68 5.93
N ALA A 58 2.94 9.51 4.69
CA ALA A 58 4.14 10.19 4.20
C ALA A 58 3.85 11.64 3.77
N PHE A 59 2.67 11.90 3.22
CA PHE A 59 2.21 13.22 2.76
C PHE A 59 1.61 14.09 3.87
N ASP A 60 1.06 13.52 4.93
CA ASP A 60 0.53 14.23 6.12
C ASP A 60 1.65 14.90 6.97
N LYS A 61 2.83 15.08 6.37
CA LYS A 61 4.02 15.73 6.92
C LYS A 61 4.61 16.80 5.99
N THR A 62 3.89 17.23 4.94
CA THR A 62 4.11 18.53 4.29
C THR A 62 3.11 19.52 4.84
#